data_AF-A0A919HLI3-F1
#
_entry.id   AF-A0A919HLI3-F1
#
_cell.length_a   1.000
_cell.length_b   1.000
_cell.length_c   1.000
_cell.angle_alpha   90.00
_cell.angle_beta   90.00
_cell.angle_gamma   90.00
#
_symmetry.space_group_name_H-M   'P 1'
#
loop_
_entity.id
_entity.type
_entity.pdbx_description
1 polymer ?
#
loop_
_entity_poly.entity_id
_entity_poly.type
_entity_poly.pdbx_seq_one_letter_code
_entity_poly.pdbx_strand_id
1 'polypeptide(L)'
;MLAAGIVLLVASWLSGETLTRVPSWSGIAALAYLAIFGSLIAINAYMFLIRNVTPAVATSYAYVNPVVAVLLGTGFGGESLSLIEWLALAVIIFAVVLVTLGKYLFPVRSEATPCKASK
;
A
#
# COMPACT_ATOMS: atom_id res chain seq x y z
N MET A 1 -7.22 -3.46 12.57
CA MET A 1 -7.42 -4.83 12.06
C MET A 1 -8.36 -5.64 12.95
N LEU A 2 -8.11 -5.81 14.25
CA LEU A 2 -9.03 -6.55 15.15
C LEU A 2 -10.45 -5.98 15.21
N ALA A 3 -10.59 -4.65 15.41
CA ALA A 3 -11.91 -4.01 15.44
C ALA A 3 -12.69 -4.22 14.13
N ALA A 4 -12.02 -4.09 12.97
CA ALA A 4 -12.64 -4.36 11.67
C ALA A 4 -13.05 -5.84 11.53
N GLY A 5 -12.21 -6.77 11.98
CA GLY A 5 -12.55 -8.20 12.00
C GLY A 5 -13.78 -8.49 12.86
N ILE A 6 -13.88 -7.91 14.06
CA ILE A 6 -15.06 -8.03 14.93
C ILE A 6 -16.30 -7.46 14.24
N VAL A 7 -16.20 -6.26 13.67
CA VAL A 7 -17.31 -5.62 12.95
C VAL A 7 -17.78 -6.49 11.78
N LEU A 8 -16.86 -7.05 10.99
CA LEU A 8 -17.20 -7.94 9.87
C LEU A 8 -17.86 -9.26 10.35
N LEU A 9 -17.42 -9.83 11.47
CA LEU A 9 -18.05 -11.01 12.07
C LEU A 9 -19.47 -10.70 12.56
N VAL A 10 -19.68 -9.56 13.21
CA VAL A 10 -21.02 -9.11 13.63
C VAL A 10 -21.91 -8.86 12.42
N ALA A 11 -21.39 -8.20 11.37
CA ALA A 11 -22.13 -7.95 10.15
C ALA A 11 -22.51 -9.26 9.43
N SER A 12 -21.60 -10.24 9.37
CA SER A 12 -21.86 -11.57 8.80
C SER A 12 -22.95 -12.30 9.58
N TRP A 13 -22.91 -12.25 10.92
CA TRP A 13 -23.93 -12.84 11.79
C TRP A 13 -25.31 -12.19 11.59
N LEU A 14 -25.37 -10.86 11.55
CA LEU A 14 -26.61 -10.11 11.29
C LEU A 14 -27.18 -10.36 9.88
N SER A 15 -26.30 -10.60 8.91
CA SER A 15 -26.69 -10.89 7.51
C SER A 15 -27.11 -12.35 7.31
N GLY A 16 -26.91 -13.22 8.30
CA GLY A 16 -27.21 -14.65 8.21
C GLY A 16 -26.33 -15.40 7.21
N GLU A 17 -25.17 -14.86 6.86
CA GLU A 17 -24.26 -15.49 5.92
C GLU A 17 -23.67 -16.75 6.53
N THR A 18 -23.75 -17.85 5.78
CA THR A 18 -23.17 -19.13 6.18
C THR A 18 -22.02 -19.47 5.25
N LEU A 19 -21.00 -20.13 5.80
CA LEU A 19 -19.90 -20.68 4.99
C LEU A 19 -20.44 -21.81 4.12
N THR A 20 -20.83 -21.46 2.89
CA THR A 20 -21.34 -22.43 1.89
C THR A 20 -20.25 -23.37 1.39
N ARG A 21 -18.98 -22.97 1.48
CA ARG A 21 -17.83 -23.77 1.10
C ARG A 21 -16.66 -23.48 2.01
N VAL A 22 -16.03 -24.54 2.52
CA VAL A 22 -14.74 -24.39 3.22
C VAL A 22 -13.67 -23.92 2.23
N PRO A 23 -12.87 -22.89 2.57
CA PRO A 23 -11.77 -22.45 1.74
C PRO A 23 -10.80 -23.60 1.49
N SER A 24 -10.22 -23.66 0.28
CA SER A 24 -9.15 -24.62 -0.01
C SER A 24 -7.92 -24.33 0.84
N TRP A 25 -7.06 -25.34 1.03
CA TRP A 25 -5.77 -25.16 1.70
C TRP A 25 -4.92 -24.04 1.08
N SER A 26 -4.97 -23.88 -0.25
CA SER A 26 -4.32 -22.77 -0.95
C SER A 26 -4.91 -21.41 -0.57
N GLY A 27 -6.23 -21.30 -0.42
CA GLY A 27 -6.90 -20.07 0.03
C GLY A 27 -6.55 -19.73 1.49
N ILE A 28 -6.52 -20.73 2.37
CA ILE A 28 -6.08 -20.55 3.77
C ILE A 28 -4.62 -20.09 3.82
N ALA A 29 -3.74 -20.71 3.03
CA ALA A 29 -2.33 -20.32 2.96
C ALA A 29 -2.15 -18.89 2.42
N ALA A 30 -2.91 -18.49 1.40
CA ALA A 30 -2.89 -17.13 0.87
C ALA A 30 -3.36 -16.10 1.92
N LEU A 31 -4.43 -16.39 2.65
CA LEU A 31 -4.90 -15.54 3.76
C LEU A 31 -3.86 -15.43 4.88
N ALA A 32 -3.22 -16.55 5.26
CA ALA A 32 -2.16 -16.54 6.26
C ALA A 32 -0.96 -15.70 5.81
N TYR A 33 -0.56 -15.81 4.54
CA TYR A 33 0.50 -15.00 3.96
C TYR A 33 0.16 -13.50 4.01
N LEU A 34 -1.04 -13.09 3.58
CA LEU A 34 -1.47 -11.69 3.66
C LEU A 34 -1.54 -11.19 5.11
N ALA A 35 -2.04 -11.99 6.03
CA ALA A 35 -2.17 -11.61 7.45
C ALA A 35 -0.80 -11.35 8.09
N ILE A 36 0.19 -12.19 7.80
CA ILE A 36 1.54 -12.09 8.36
C ILE A 36 2.36 -11.04 7.63
N PHE A 37 2.56 -11.19 6.32
CA PHE A 37 3.45 -10.32 5.55
C PHE A 37 2.77 -9.00 5.16
N GLY A 38 1.57 -9.08 4.58
CA GLY A 38 0.84 -7.91 4.08
C GLY A 38 0.25 -7.02 5.16
N SER A 39 0.02 -7.55 6.36
CA SER A 39 -0.52 -6.79 7.49
C SER A 39 0.49 -6.68 8.63
N LEU A 40 0.77 -7.74 9.39
CA LEU A 40 1.54 -7.64 10.63
C LEU A 40 2.95 -7.08 10.39
N ILE A 41 3.71 -7.65 9.46
CA ILE A 41 5.08 -7.19 9.18
C ILE A 41 5.05 -5.83 8.50
N ALA A 42 4.22 -5.66 7.45
CA ALA A 42 4.13 -4.42 6.70
C ALA A 42 3.77 -3.21 7.57
N ILE A 43 2.76 -3.33 8.46
CA ILE A 43 2.37 -2.20 9.32
C ILE A 43 3.46 -1.86 10.33
N ASN A 44 4.15 -2.85 10.90
CA ASN A 44 5.25 -2.59 11.83
C ASN A 44 6.43 -1.91 11.12
N ALA A 45 6.78 -2.36 9.91
CA ALA A 45 7.80 -1.72 9.10
C ALA A 45 7.43 -0.28 8.72
N TYR A 46 6.16 -0.03 8.35
CA TYR A 46 5.67 1.31 8.06
C TYR A 46 5.71 2.21 9.30
N MET A 47 5.28 1.71 10.47
CA MET A 47 5.30 2.44 11.74
C MET A 47 6.73 2.77 12.19
N PHE A 48 7.70 1.90 11.91
CA PHE A 48 9.11 2.20 12.08
C PHE A 48 9.54 3.32 11.11
N LEU A 49 9.18 3.22 9.84
CA LEU A 49 9.57 4.18 8.81
C LEU A 49 9.08 5.59 9.13
N ILE A 50 7.81 5.79 9.48
CA ILE A 50 7.29 7.13 9.83
C ILE A 50 7.90 7.74 11.09
N ARG A 51 8.51 6.93 11.96
CA ARG A 51 9.23 7.39 13.16
C ARG A 51 10.68 7.75 12.86
N ASN A 52 11.28 7.11 11.84
CA ASN A 52 12.71 7.19 11.56
C ASN A 52 13.05 8.05 10.32
N VAL A 53 12.10 8.25 9.41
CA VAL A 53 12.29 9.09 8.21
C VAL A 53 11.13 10.07 8.04
N THR A 54 11.29 11.03 7.12
CA THR A 54 10.22 11.99 6.83
C THR A 54 9.01 11.25 6.25
N PRO A 55 7.76 11.71 6.54
CA PRO A 55 6.55 11.11 5.97
C PRO A 55 6.59 11.02 4.44
N ALA A 56 7.24 12.01 3.82
CA ALA A 56 7.48 12.08 2.39
C ALA A 56 8.26 10.88 1.83
N VAL A 57 9.25 10.36 2.57
CA VAL A 57 10.00 9.14 2.22
C VAL A 57 9.23 7.91 2.68
N ALA A 58 8.56 7.98 3.84
CA ALA A 58 7.78 6.85 4.33
C ALA A 58 6.65 6.46 3.36
N THR A 59 6.02 7.41 2.66
CA THR A 59 4.97 7.15 1.66
C THR A 59 5.51 6.75 0.29
N SER A 60 6.84 6.84 0.04
CA SER A 60 7.38 6.52 -1.28
C SER A 60 7.30 5.03 -1.63
N TYR A 61 7.06 4.15 -0.65
CA TYR A 61 6.81 2.73 -0.90
C TYR A 61 5.63 2.51 -1.87
N ALA A 62 4.59 3.35 -1.78
CA ALA A 62 3.41 3.26 -2.64
C ALA A 62 3.74 3.45 -4.13
N TYR A 63 4.82 4.19 -4.43
CA TYR A 63 5.32 4.41 -5.78
C TYR A 63 6.09 3.23 -6.35
N VAL A 64 6.69 2.41 -5.48
CA VAL A 64 7.48 1.25 -5.86
C VAL A 64 6.60 0.00 -6.01
N ASN A 65 5.48 -0.06 -5.29
CA ASN A 65 4.55 -1.21 -5.30
C ASN A 65 4.08 -1.64 -6.71
N PRO A 66 3.69 -0.74 -7.65
CA PRO A 66 3.27 -1.16 -8.99
C PRO A 66 4.36 -1.92 -9.76
N VAL A 67 5.62 -1.47 -9.64
CA VAL A 67 6.76 -2.11 -10.29
C VAL A 67 7.01 -3.49 -9.68
N VAL A 68 6.97 -3.59 -8.35
CA VAL A 68 7.14 -4.86 -7.64
C VAL A 68 6.03 -5.85 -8.01
N ALA A 69 4.78 -5.39 -8.08
CA ALA A 69 3.63 -6.22 -8.45
C ALA A 69 3.81 -6.82 -9.85
N VAL A 70 4.20 -6.01 -10.85
CA VAL A 70 4.42 -6.49 -12.22
C VAL A 70 5.61 -7.46 -12.31
N LEU A 71 6.71 -7.17 -11.61
CA LEU A 71 7.87 -8.07 -11.62
C LEU A 71 7.54 -9.43 -10.99
N LEU A 72 6.77 -9.43 -9.90
CA LEU A 72 6.31 -10.66 -9.28
C LEU A 72 5.29 -11.38 -10.16
N GLY A 73 4.36 -10.66 -10.79
CA GLY A 73 3.34 -11.25 -11.67
C GLY A 73 3.94 -11.90 -12.91
N THR A 74 4.78 -11.17 -13.64
CA THR A 74 5.40 -11.66 -14.88
C THR A 74 6.54 -12.64 -14.64
N GLY A 75 7.32 -12.45 -13.57
CA GLY A 75 8.48 -13.29 -13.25
C GLY A 75 8.15 -14.54 -12.44
N PHE A 76 7.29 -14.42 -11.43
CA PHE A 76 6.96 -15.52 -10.50
C PHE A 76 5.56 -16.08 -10.72
N GLY A 77 4.58 -15.22 -11.03
CA GLY A 77 3.20 -15.62 -11.33
C GLY A 77 3.00 -16.23 -12.72
N GLY A 78 3.97 -16.08 -13.62
CA GLY A 78 3.87 -16.55 -15.01
C GLY A 78 2.86 -15.76 -15.85
N GLU A 79 2.46 -14.57 -15.39
CA GLU A 79 1.49 -13.73 -16.06
C GLU A 79 2.11 -13.09 -17.31
N SER A 80 1.45 -13.20 -18.45
CA SER A 80 1.88 -12.55 -19.70
C SER A 80 1.09 -11.27 -19.90
N LEU A 81 1.76 -10.13 -19.80
CA LEU A 81 1.13 -8.84 -20.02
C LEU A 81 0.96 -8.55 -21.52
N SER A 82 -0.25 -8.18 -21.90
CA SER A 82 -0.60 -7.65 -23.21
C SER A 82 0.01 -6.27 -23.45
N LEU A 83 0.00 -5.82 -24.71
CA LEU A 83 0.52 -4.52 -25.10
C LEU A 83 -0.17 -3.36 -24.35
N ILE A 84 -1.47 -3.50 -24.05
CA ILE A 84 -2.26 -2.49 -23.34
C ILE A 84 -1.81 -2.38 -21.88
N GLU A 85 -1.53 -3.50 -21.23
CA GLU A 85 -1.05 -3.53 -19.83
C GLU A 85 0.36 -2.95 -19.72
N TRP A 86 1.23 -3.19 -20.71
CA TRP A 86 2.54 -2.52 -20.79
C TRP A 86 2.42 -1.00 -20.94
N LEU A 87 1.47 -0.53 -21.76
CA LEU A 87 1.20 0.91 -21.89
C LEU A 87 0.63 1.50 -20.60
N ALA A 88 -0.31 0.80 -19.94
CA ALA A 88 -0.85 1.21 -18.65
C ALA A 88 0.25 1.31 -17.59
N LEU A 89 1.17 0.34 -17.54
CA LEU A 89 2.32 0.36 -16.65
C LEU A 89 3.22 1.58 -16.93
N ALA A 90 3.52 1.86 -18.20
CA ALA A 90 4.32 3.02 -18.58
C ALA A 90 3.68 4.34 -18.10
N VAL A 91 2.35 4.47 -18.23
CA VAL A 91 1.61 5.64 -17.73
C VAL A 91 1.68 5.75 -16.21
N ILE A 92 1.50 4.64 -15.49
CA ILE A 92 1.58 4.62 -14.02
C ILE A 92 2.98 5.01 -13.54
N ILE A 93 4.03 4.42 -14.11
CA ILE A 93 5.43 4.74 -13.77
C ILE A 93 5.72 6.21 -14.08
N PHE A 94 5.27 6.70 -15.24
CA PHE A 94 5.45 8.11 -15.61
C PHE A 94 4.80 9.06 -14.59
N ALA A 95 3.56 8.78 -14.19
CA ALA A 95 2.87 9.57 -13.16
C ALA A 95 3.64 9.54 -11.81
N VAL A 96 4.12 8.37 -11.40
CA VAL A 96 4.93 8.20 -10.18
C VAL A 96 6.22 9.02 -10.25
N VAL A 97 6.93 8.98 -11.38
CA VAL A 97 8.16 9.77 -11.58
C VAL A 97 7.84 11.26 -11.50
N LEU A 98 6.76 11.72 -12.14
CA LEU A 98 6.37 13.12 -12.12
C LEU A 98 6.05 13.62 -10.71
N VAL A 99 5.30 12.85 -9.92
CA VAL A 99 4.99 13.19 -8.51
C VAL A 99 6.26 13.22 -7.66
N THR A 100 7.18 12.27 -7.90
CA THR A 100 8.44 12.21 -7.17
C THR A 100 9.34 13.40 -7.51
N LEU A 101 9.48 13.75 -8.79
CA LEU A 101 10.28 14.89 -9.25
C LEU A 101 9.69 16.24 -8.81
N GLY A 102 8.35 16.38 -8.84
CA GLY A 102 7.68 17.61 -8.41
C GLY A 102 8.01 18.01 -6.97
N LYS A 103 8.18 17.02 -6.07
CA LYS A 103 8.61 17.27 -4.68
C LYS A 103 10.03 17.82 -4.57
N TYR A 104 10.93 17.45 -5.49
CA TYR A 104 12.31 17.94 -5.50
C TYR A 104 12.46 19.27 -6.25
N LEU A 105 11.68 19.47 -7.31
CA LEU A 105 11.75 20.66 -8.17
C LEU A 105 11.01 21.87 -7.59
N PHE A 106 9.95 21.66 -6.80
CA PHE A 106 9.19 22.72 -6.15
C PHE A 106 9.16 22.51 -4.63
N PRO A 107 10.29 22.67 -3.91
CA PRO A 107 10.26 22.68 -2.46
C PRO A 107 9.45 23.88 -1.99
N VAL A 108 8.30 23.61 -1.37
CA VAL A 108 7.48 24.66 -0.74
C VAL A 108 8.37 25.35 0.31
N ARG A 109 8.72 26.62 0.08
CA ARG A 109 9.37 27.44 1.10
C ARG A 109 8.40 27.59 2.26
N SER A 110 8.71 26.93 3.36
CA SER A 110 8.05 27.20 4.63
C SER A 110 8.61 28.53 5.15
N GLU A 111 8.02 29.64 4.71
CA GLU A 111 8.22 30.93 5.40
C GLU A 111 7.47 30.84 6.74
N ALA A 112 8.12 30.23 7.73
CA ALA A 112 7.74 30.44 9.12
C ALA A 112 8.09 31.88 9.47
N THR A 113 7.14 32.80 9.29
CA THR A 113 7.24 34.12 9.92
C THR A 113 7.26 33.88 11.44
N PRO A 114 8.34 34.20 12.17
CA PRO A 114 8.32 34.12 13.61
C PRO A 114 7.37 35.22 14.08
N CYS A 115 6.20 34.83 14.57
CA CYS A 115 5.30 35.76 15.23
C CYS A 115 6.05 36.32 16.44
N LYS A 116 6.49 37.58 16.36
CA LYS A 116 7.11 38.28 17.49
C LYS A 116 6.06 38.37 18.60
N ALA A 117 6.27 37.62 19.67
CA ALA A 117 5.59 37.86 20.94
C ALA A 117 5.93 39.29 21.38
N SER A 118 4.95 40.20 21.27
CA SER A 118 5.04 41.52 21.88
C SER A 118 5.02 41.34 23.39
N LYS A 119 6.00 41.96 24.06
CA LYS A 119 6.01 42.17 25.51
C LYS A 119 4.87 43.09 25.93
#